data_AF-A0AAX1QE69-F1
#
_entry.id   AF-A0AAX1QE69-F1
#
_cell.length_a   1.000
_cell.length_b   1.000
_cell.length_c   1.000
_cell.angle_alpha   90.00
_cell.angle_beta   90.00
_cell.angle_gamma   90.00
#
_symmetry.space_group_name_H-M   'P 1'
#
loop_
_entity.id
_entity.type
_entity.pdbx_description
1 polymer ?
#
loop_
_entity_poly.entity_id
_entity_poly.type
_entity_poly.pdbx_seq_one_letter_code
_entity_poly.pdbx_strand_id
1 'polypeptide(L)' 'MNKVKQKAAEDRKNQLITKLLNVGLYKKYGKHLYEFSLQELEKEYLKQTKQKIISRT' A
#
# COMPACT_ATOMS: atom_id res chain seq x y z
N MET A 1 15.36 -8.52 -21.98
CA MET A 1 14.02 -8.77 -21.42
C MET A 1 13.86 -8.10 -20.04
N ASN A 2 13.12 -6.98 -19.90
CA ASN A 2 12.91 -6.29 -18.60
C ASN A 2 11.47 -5.79 -18.33
N LYS A 3 10.52 -6.04 -19.25
CA LYS A 3 9.13 -5.54 -19.13
C LYS A 3 8.29 -6.28 -18.08
N VAL A 4 8.54 -7.58 -17.89
CA VAL A 4 7.73 -8.43 -16.99
C VAL A 4 7.92 -8.05 -15.52
N LYS A 5 9.15 -7.75 -15.09
CA LYS A 5 9.47 -7.38 -13.70
C LYS A 5 8.88 -6.03 -13.31
N GLN A 6 8.88 -5.06 -14.24
CA GLN A 6 8.29 -3.74 -14.02
C GLN A 6 6.78 -3.83 -13.88
N LYS A 7 6.12 -4.57 -14.78
CA LYS A 7 4.68 -4.79 -14.73
C LYS A 7 4.23 -5.46 -13.43
N ALA A 8 4.98 -6.45 -12.93
CA ALA A 8 4.68 -7.11 -11.65
C ALA A 8 4.82 -6.14 -10.45
N ALA A 9 5.80 -5.25 -10.47
CA ALA A 9 5.98 -4.24 -9.43
C ALA A 9 4.87 -3.19 -9.45
N GLU A 10 4.46 -2.73 -10.64
CA GLU A 10 3.34 -1.81 -10.83
C GLU A 10 2.02 -2.43 -10.38
N ASP A 11 1.76 -3.68 -10.74
CA ASP A 11 0.54 -4.40 -10.33
C ASP A 11 0.47 -4.51 -8.80
N ARG A 12 1.59 -4.90 -8.16
CA ARG A 12 1.70 -4.94 -6.69
C ARG A 12 1.48 -3.56 -6.07
N LYS A 13 1.99 -2.50 -6.69
CA LYS A 13 1.79 -1.12 -6.23
C LYS A 13 0.31 -0.75 -6.26
N ASN A 14 -0.38 -1.01 -7.36
CA ASN A 14 -1.81 -0.76 -7.51
C ASN A 14 -2.65 -1.57 -6.51
N GLN A 15 -2.33 -2.85 -6.31
CA GLN A 15 -3.02 -3.68 -5.31
C GLN A 15 -2.90 -3.11 -3.89
N LEU A 16 -1.72 -2.63 -3.50
CA LEU A 16 -1.52 -2.01 -2.18
C LEU A 16 -2.29 -0.70 -2.05
N ILE A 17 -2.29 0.14 -3.08
CA ILE A 17 -3.07 1.38 -3.11
C ILE A 17 -4.55 1.06 -2.93
N THR A 18 -5.11 0.15 -3.72
CA THR A 18 -6.52 -0.25 -3.60
C THR A 18 -6.86 -0.80 -2.22
N LYS A 19 -5.97 -1.60 -1.61
CA LYS A 19 -6.17 -2.12 -0.25
C LYS A 19 -6.13 -1.01 0.80
N LEU A 20 -5.22 -0.04 0.66
CA LEU A 20 -5.11 1.10 1.56
C LEU A 20 -6.32 2.06 1.42
N LEU A 21 -6.80 2.27 0.20
CA LEU A 21 -8.03 3.02 -0.06
C LEU A 21 -9.25 2.35 0.57
N ASN A 22 -9.36 1.01 0.48
CA ASN A 22 -10.44 0.24 1.10
C ASN A 22 -10.45 0.31 2.63
N VAL A 23 -9.32 0.59 3.28
CA VAL A 23 -9.28 0.84 4.73
C VAL A 23 -9.50 2.31 5.07
N GLY A 24 -9.82 3.15 4.09
CA GLY A 24 -10.09 4.58 4.26
C GLY A 24 -8.83 5.45 4.30
N LEU A 25 -7.67 4.91 3.91
CA LEU A 25 -6.41 5.65 3.90
C LEU A 25 -6.16 6.18 2.49
N TYR A 26 -6.39 7.48 2.29
CA TYR A 26 -6.24 8.14 0.98
C TYR A 26 -4.92 8.90 0.83
N LYS A 27 -4.47 9.49 1.94
CA LYS A 27 -3.24 10.28 2.02
C LYS A 27 -2.60 10.07 3.39
N LYS A 28 -1.28 10.10 3.44
CA LYS A 28 -0.54 10.02 4.69
C LYS A 28 0.64 10.98 4.65
N TYR A 29 0.90 11.68 5.76
CA TYR A 29 1.94 12.71 5.87
C TYR A 29 1.81 13.82 4.82
N GLY A 30 0.58 14.17 4.43
CA GLY A 30 0.32 15.18 3.40
C GLY A 30 0.61 14.74 1.96
N LYS A 31 1.03 13.49 1.75
CA LYS A 31 1.27 12.90 0.43
C LYS A 31 0.20 11.88 0.06
N HIS A 32 -0.15 11.83 -1.21
CA HIS A 32 -1.10 10.86 -1.75
C HIS A 32 -0.45 9.49 -1.88
N LEU A 33 -1.22 8.41 -1.75
CA LEU A 33 -0.70 7.05 -1.90
C LEU A 33 0.03 6.78 -3.22
N TYR A 34 -0.34 7.50 -4.29
CA TYR A 34 0.32 7.40 -5.59
C TYR A 34 1.77 7.91 -5.56
N GLU A 35 2.06 8.87 -4.69
CA GLU A 35 3.38 9.45 -4.47
C GLU A 35 4.28 8.55 -3.62
N PHE A 36 3.72 7.53 -2.97
CA PHE A 36 4.49 6.60 -2.15
C PHE A 36 5.26 5.62 -3.04
N SER A 37 6.46 5.27 -2.60
CA SER A 37 7.21 4.15 -3.17
C SER A 37 6.56 2.82 -2.78
N LEU A 38 6.80 1.75 -3.56
CA LEU A 38 6.27 0.42 -3.28
C LEU A 38 6.57 -0.04 -1.84
N GLN A 39 7.81 0.16 -1.40
CA GLN A 39 8.24 -0.17 -0.03
C GLN A 39 7.45 0.60 1.05
N GLU A 40 7.10 1.86 0.78
CA GLU A 40 6.32 2.64 1.74
C GLU A 40 4.87 2.18 1.80
N LEU A 41 4.26 1.86 0.64
CA LEU A 41 2.94 1.25 0.56
C LEU A 41 2.88 -0.09 1.31
N GLU A 42 3.92 -0.93 1.19
CA GLU A 42 4.01 -2.20 1.92
C GLU A 42 4.12 -2.00 3.43
N LYS A 43 4.97 -1.07 3.88
CA LYS A 43 5.09 -0.72 5.31
C LYS A 43 3.76 -0.23 5.87
N GLU A 44 3.06 0.61 5.13
CA GLU A 44 1.77 1.16 5.53
C GLU A 44 0.69 0.10 5.58
N TYR A 45 0.62 -0.76 4.56
CA TYR A 45 -0.29 -1.90 4.56
C TYR A 45 -0.04 -2.82 5.76
N LEU A 46 1.21 -3.14 6.07
CA LEU A 46 1.58 -3.94 7.24
C LEU A 46 1.20 -3.29 8.57
N LYS A 47 1.32 -1.97 8.70
CA LYS A 47 0.86 -1.25 9.91
C LYS A 47 -0.66 -1.29 10.04
N GLN A 48 -1.40 -1.14 8.94
CA GLN A 48 -2.86 -1.19 8.94
C GLN A 48 -3.38 -2.59 9.27
N THR A 49 -2.74 -3.65 8.74
CA THR A 49 -3.11 -5.04 9.08
C THR A 49 -2.81 -5.37 10.54
N LYS A 50 -1.66 -4.91 11.07
CA LYS A 50 -1.32 -5.07 12.49
C LYS A 50 -2.32 -4.34 13.41
N GLN A 51 -2.69 -3.10 13.11
CA GLN A 51 -3.68 -2.37 13.93
C GLN A 51 -5.06 -3.04 13.98
N LYS A 52 -5.49 -3.72 12.90
CA LYS A 52 -6.75 -4.47 12.86
C LYS A 52 -6.77 -5.73 13.74
N ILE A 53 -5.62 -6.26 14.15
CA ILE A 53 -5.53 -7.44 15.00
C ILE A 53 -5.63 -7.04 16.48
N ILE A 54 -5.09 -5.88 16.84
CA ILE A 54 -5.01 -5.44 18.25
C ILE A 54 -6.32 -4.80 18.74
N SER A 55 -7.14 -4.28 17.82
CA SER A 55 -8.41 -3.59 18.13
C SER A 55 -9.63 -4.51 18.22
N ARG A 56 -9.46 -5.83 18.03
CA ARG A 56 -10.54 -6.84 18.12
C ARG A 56 -10.51 -7.70 19.38
N THR A 57 -9.60 -7.41 20.31
CA THR A 57 -9.48 -8.04 21.63
C THR A 57 -9.87 -7.02 22.69
#